data_AF-A0A5J4ECH0-F1
#
_entry.id   AF-A0A5J4ECH0-F1
#
_cell.length_a   1.000
_cell.length_b   1.000
_cell.length_c   1.000
_cell.angle_alpha   90.00
_cell.angle_beta   90.00
_cell.angle_gamma   90.00
#
_symmetry.space_group_name_H-M   'P 1'
#
loop_
_entity.id
_entity.type
_entity.pdbx_description
1 polymer ?
#
loop_
_entity_poly.entity_id
_entity_poly.type
_entity_poly.pdbx_seq_one_letter_code
_entity_poly.pdbx_strand_id
1 'polypeptide(L)'
;MSNAERDLAYVQEVVKGAESAPSGPRAIYIIWAVIYFTGFSLFDWNHRYAGMFWLIAGPIGGVASFWLGRRSALRAGAASRRMERRHMLHWIGMGAAIFMALPLLWLDVMSSTALIKVILLIMAIGMFTAGIYLVRPYLWVGIALAVCYLAVMTVSALPWMVVGALSGGAMLLAAFLDER
;
A
#
# COMPACT_ATOMS: atom_id res chain seq x y z
N MET A 1 0.01 -21.41 40.00
CA MET A 1 -0.90 -21.06 38.89
C MET A 1 -2.06 -22.02 38.90
N SER A 2 -3.28 -21.50 38.93
CA SER A 2 -4.50 -22.33 38.89
C SER A 2 -4.77 -22.81 37.45
N ASN A 3 -5.55 -23.88 37.29
CA ASN A 3 -5.96 -24.36 35.96
C ASN A 3 -6.68 -23.27 35.15
N ALA A 4 -7.45 -22.41 35.83
CA ALA A 4 -8.16 -21.30 35.20
C ALA A 4 -7.22 -20.25 34.57
N GLU A 5 -6.06 -19.97 35.19
CA GLU A 5 -5.08 -19.02 34.63
C GLU A 5 -4.40 -19.56 33.36
N ARG A 6 -4.17 -20.88 33.31
CA ARG A 6 -3.61 -21.54 32.12
C ARG A 6 -4.61 -21.57 30.96
N ASP A 7 -5.86 -21.87 31.25
CA ASP A 7 -6.92 -21.89 30.24
C ASP A 7 -7.15 -20.48 29.66
N LEU A 8 -7.09 -19.44 30.50
CA LEU A 8 -7.18 -18.05 30.05
C LEU A 8 -5.99 -17.62 29.18
N ALA A 9 -4.76 -18.02 29.56
CA ALA A 9 -3.58 -17.75 28.77
C ALA A 9 -3.63 -18.46 27.41
N TYR A 10 -4.07 -19.72 27.38
CA TYR A 10 -4.26 -20.50 26.16
C TYR A 10 -5.34 -19.88 25.26
N VAL A 11 -6.50 -19.51 25.80
CA VAL A 11 -7.56 -18.82 25.02
C VAL A 11 -7.06 -17.48 24.50
N GLN A 12 -6.30 -16.71 25.30
CA GLN A 12 -5.69 -15.46 24.81
C GLN A 12 -4.68 -15.70 23.70
N GLU A 13 -3.87 -16.74 23.78
CA GLU A 13 -2.87 -17.09 22.76
C GLU A 13 -3.54 -17.61 21.48
N VAL A 14 -4.56 -18.45 21.60
CA VAL A 14 -5.37 -18.93 20.47
C VAL A 14 -6.15 -17.80 19.82
N VAL A 15 -6.73 -16.88 20.60
CA VAL A 15 -7.42 -15.70 20.08
C VAL A 15 -6.44 -14.73 19.42
N LYS A 16 -5.27 -14.48 20.01
CA LYS A 16 -4.21 -13.67 19.37
C LYS A 16 -3.67 -14.34 18.10
N GLY A 17 -3.55 -15.66 18.10
CA GLY A 17 -3.17 -16.47 16.94
C GLY A 17 -4.22 -16.38 15.83
N ALA A 18 -5.50 -16.49 16.16
CA ALA A 18 -6.61 -16.33 15.22
C ALA A 18 -6.80 -14.87 14.75
N GLU A 19 -6.40 -13.88 15.54
CA GLU A 19 -6.32 -12.46 15.16
C GLU A 19 -5.04 -12.12 14.37
N SER A 20 -4.12 -13.06 14.19
CA SER A 20 -2.94 -12.86 13.34
C SER A 20 -3.41 -12.52 11.93
N ALA A 21 -2.87 -11.41 11.40
CA ALA A 21 -3.41 -10.70 10.26
C ALA A 21 -3.80 -11.64 9.11
N PRO A 22 -5.08 -11.66 8.68
CA PRO A 22 -5.46 -12.38 7.49
C PRO A 22 -4.63 -11.86 6.32
N SER A 23 -4.01 -12.78 5.58
CA SER A 23 -3.36 -12.51 4.31
C SER A 23 -4.30 -11.69 3.41
N GLY A 24 -3.77 -10.64 2.78
CA GLY A 24 -4.52 -9.86 1.82
C GLY A 24 -4.88 -10.72 0.60
N PRO A 25 -6.08 -10.54 -0.01
CA PRO A 25 -6.40 -11.25 -1.23
C PRO A 25 -5.35 -10.98 -2.32
N ARG A 26 -4.77 -12.05 -2.90
CA ARG A 26 -3.72 -11.97 -3.95
C ARG A 26 -4.05 -11.00 -5.08
N ALA A 27 -5.33 -10.97 -5.46
CA ALA A 27 -5.84 -10.07 -6.50
C ALA A 27 -5.55 -8.59 -6.21
N ILE A 28 -5.53 -8.15 -4.94
CA ILE A 28 -5.22 -6.77 -4.56
C ILE A 28 -3.78 -6.43 -4.95
N TYR A 29 -2.82 -7.27 -4.57
CA TYR A 29 -1.42 -7.05 -4.91
C TYR A 29 -1.18 -7.05 -6.43
N ILE A 30 -1.83 -7.93 -7.17
CA ILE A 30 -1.71 -7.99 -8.64
C ILE A 30 -2.27 -6.72 -9.29
N ILE A 31 -3.45 -6.25 -8.86
CA ILE A 31 -4.04 -4.99 -9.35
C ILE A 31 -3.07 -3.84 -9.13
N TRP A 32 -2.53 -3.70 -7.91
CA TRP A 32 -1.61 -2.62 -7.59
C TRP A 32 -0.26 -2.77 -8.28
N ALA A 33 0.22 -3.98 -8.53
CA ALA A 33 1.42 -4.20 -9.34
C ALA A 33 1.28 -3.62 -10.74
N VAL A 34 0.15 -3.89 -11.41
CA VAL A 34 -0.15 -3.36 -12.74
C VAL A 34 -0.32 -1.84 -12.71
N ILE A 35 -1.04 -1.31 -11.70
CA ILE A 35 -1.23 0.14 -11.55
C ILE A 35 0.10 0.85 -11.32
N TYR A 36 0.97 0.33 -10.45
CA TYR A 36 2.26 0.94 -10.15
C TYR A 36 3.18 0.90 -11.36
N PHE A 37 3.31 -0.26 -12.01
CA PHE A 37 4.12 -0.38 -13.21
C PHE A 37 3.68 0.61 -14.29
N THR A 38 2.39 0.62 -14.61
CA THR A 38 1.83 1.49 -15.66
C THR A 38 1.94 2.97 -15.26
N GLY A 39 1.50 3.31 -14.06
CA GLY A 39 1.41 4.69 -13.57
C GLY A 39 2.76 5.36 -13.43
N PHE A 40 3.81 4.64 -13.00
CA PHE A 40 5.15 5.19 -12.95
C PHE A 40 5.78 5.27 -14.35
N SER A 41 5.63 4.26 -15.19
CA SER A 41 6.18 4.28 -16.56
C SER A 41 5.63 5.43 -17.41
N LEU A 42 4.37 5.85 -17.18
CA LEU A 42 3.76 6.98 -17.87
C LEU A 42 4.51 8.31 -17.64
N PHE A 43 5.24 8.47 -16.53
CA PHE A 43 6.00 9.71 -16.28
C PHE A 43 7.19 9.89 -17.22
N ASP A 44 7.73 8.80 -17.79
CA ASP A 44 8.81 8.89 -18.79
C ASP A 44 8.30 9.40 -20.15
N TRP A 45 7.00 9.22 -20.45
CA TRP A 45 6.40 9.67 -21.71
C TRP A 45 5.70 11.02 -21.57
N ASN A 46 4.83 11.19 -20.57
CA ASN A 46 4.05 12.41 -20.39
C ASN A 46 3.50 12.54 -18.96
N HIS A 47 4.01 13.53 -18.22
CA HIS A 47 3.58 13.83 -16.86
C HIS A 47 2.06 14.09 -16.72
N ARG A 48 1.41 14.67 -17.74
CA ARG A 48 -0.03 14.96 -17.70
C ARG A 48 -0.87 13.70 -17.77
N TYR A 49 -0.51 12.75 -18.65
CA TYR A 49 -1.21 11.47 -18.74
C TYR A 49 -1.00 10.61 -17.49
N ALA A 50 0.21 10.64 -16.92
CA ALA A 50 0.48 9.99 -15.64
C ALA A 50 -0.42 10.56 -14.54
N GLY A 51 -0.52 11.90 -14.41
CA GLY A 51 -1.40 12.54 -13.43
C GLY A 51 -2.87 12.13 -13.59
N MET A 52 -3.39 12.16 -14.83
CA MET A 52 -4.78 11.73 -15.11
C MET A 52 -4.99 10.23 -14.82
N PHE A 53 -4.01 9.39 -15.15
CA PHE A 53 -4.05 7.97 -14.83
C PHE A 53 -4.18 7.76 -13.32
N TRP A 54 -3.33 8.40 -12.50
CA TRP A 54 -3.38 8.24 -11.04
C TRP A 54 -4.67 8.77 -10.41
N LEU A 55 -5.23 9.87 -10.94
CA LEU A 55 -6.52 10.41 -10.50
C LEU A 55 -7.69 9.45 -10.73
N ILE A 56 -7.59 8.55 -11.71
CA ILE A 56 -8.65 7.59 -12.06
C ILE A 56 -8.34 6.21 -11.47
N ALA A 57 -7.17 5.66 -11.79
CA ALA A 57 -6.74 4.33 -11.39
C ALA A 57 -6.54 4.21 -9.87
N GLY A 58 -6.09 5.27 -9.19
CA GLY A 58 -5.92 5.29 -7.74
C GLY A 58 -7.25 5.03 -6.99
N PRO A 59 -8.28 5.87 -7.19
CA PRO A 59 -9.60 5.65 -6.61
C PRO A 59 -10.24 4.33 -7.01
N ILE A 60 -10.18 3.94 -8.29
CA ILE A 60 -10.72 2.66 -8.77
C ILE A 60 -10.01 1.50 -8.08
N GLY A 61 -8.67 1.53 -8.00
CA GLY A 61 -7.86 0.54 -7.30
C GLY A 61 -8.22 0.44 -5.82
N GLY A 62 -8.44 1.56 -5.14
CA GLY A 62 -8.88 1.62 -3.75
C GLY A 62 -10.26 0.99 -3.54
N VAL A 63 -11.25 1.35 -4.37
CA VAL A 63 -12.62 0.78 -4.30
C VAL A 63 -12.61 -0.72 -4.60
N ALA A 64 -11.89 -1.14 -5.64
CA ALA A 64 -11.74 -2.56 -5.99
C ALA A 64 -11.07 -3.34 -4.84
N SER A 65 -10.03 -2.78 -4.22
CA SER A 65 -9.33 -3.38 -3.07
C SER A 65 -10.26 -3.55 -1.88
N PHE A 66 -11.07 -2.53 -1.56
CA PHE A 66 -12.06 -2.61 -0.48
C PHE A 66 -13.09 -3.71 -0.74
N TRP A 67 -13.64 -3.78 -1.96
CA TRP A 67 -14.62 -4.79 -2.32
C TRP A 67 -14.05 -6.22 -2.27
N LEU A 68 -12.84 -6.43 -2.81
CA LEU A 68 -12.14 -7.72 -2.76
C LEU A 68 -11.81 -8.14 -1.33
N GLY A 69 -11.28 -7.21 -0.52
CA GLY A 69 -10.98 -7.42 0.89
C GLY A 69 -12.22 -7.84 1.67
N ARG A 70 -13.32 -7.09 1.53
CA ARG A 70 -14.60 -7.41 2.18
C ARG A 70 -15.16 -8.76 1.75
N ARG A 71 -15.15 -9.06 0.44
CA ARG A 71 -15.62 -10.35 -0.09
C ARG A 71 -14.81 -11.52 0.47
N SER A 72 -13.49 -11.37 0.57
CA SER A 72 -12.61 -12.40 1.12
C SER A 72 -12.84 -12.59 2.63
N ALA A 73 -12.96 -11.50 3.39
CA ALA A 73 -13.24 -11.56 4.83
C ALA A 73 -14.58 -12.23 5.14
N LEU A 74 -15.62 -11.94 4.34
CA LEU A 74 -16.93 -12.59 4.48
C LEU A 74 -16.87 -14.10 4.20
N ARG A 75 -16.10 -14.53 3.17
CA ARG A 75 -15.91 -15.95 2.85
C ARG A 75 -15.14 -16.71 3.93
N ALA A 76 -14.19 -16.04 4.58
CA ALA A 76 -13.40 -16.62 5.66
C ALA A 76 -14.13 -16.64 7.02
N GLY A 77 -15.33 -16.05 7.13
CA GLY A 77 -16.06 -15.94 8.40
C GLY A 77 -15.40 -15.00 9.43
N ALA A 78 -14.31 -14.32 9.08
CA ALA A 78 -13.45 -13.56 9.98
C ALA A 78 -13.66 -12.03 9.82
N ALA A 79 -14.92 -11.57 9.86
CA ALA A 79 -15.24 -10.15 9.71
C ALA A 79 -15.12 -9.38 11.03
N SER A 80 -13.89 -9.05 11.46
CA SER A 80 -13.69 -8.11 12.57
C SER A 80 -13.87 -6.66 12.09
N ARG A 81 -14.97 -6.02 12.51
CA ARG A 81 -15.24 -4.58 12.23
C ARG A 81 -14.08 -3.66 12.66
N ARG A 82 -13.35 -4.06 13.71
CA ARG A 82 -12.20 -3.29 14.21
C ARG A 82 -11.04 -3.33 13.21
N MET A 83 -10.78 -4.49 12.61
CA MET A 83 -9.73 -4.66 11.60
C MET A 83 -10.09 -3.90 10.33
N GLU A 84 -11.32 -4.05 9.83
CA GLU A 84 -11.81 -3.31 8.65
C GLU A 84 -11.66 -1.80 8.83
N ARG A 85 -12.04 -1.26 10.00
CA ARG A 85 -11.87 0.16 10.31
C ARG A 85 -10.41 0.61 10.30
N ARG A 86 -9.49 -0.19 10.84
CA ARG A 86 -8.05 0.12 10.82
C ARG A 86 -7.50 0.18 9.39
N HIS A 87 -7.84 -0.81 8.56
CA HIS A 87 -7.48 -0.79 7.14
C HIS A 87 -8.03 0.45 6.44
N MET A 88 -9.33 0.72 6.60
CA MET A 88 -9.98 1.84 5.95
C MET A 88 -9.37 3.18 6.37
N LEU A 89 -9.19 3.41 7.68
CA LEU A 89 -8.59 4.65 8.20
C LEU A 89 -7.15 4.85 7.69
N HIS A 90 -6.37 3.77 7.61
CA HIS A 90 -5.01 3.84 7.10
C HIS A 90 -4.96 4.30 5.64
N TRP A 91 -5.71 3.62 4.77
CA TRP A 91 -5.69 3.91 3.34
C TRP A 91 -6.34 5.26 3.01
N ILE A 92 -7.41 5.64 3.71
CA ILE A 92 -8.00 6.98 3.59
C ILE A 92 -7.03 8.04 4.09
N GLY A 93 -6.34 7.80 5.21
CA GLY A 93 -5.34 8.73 5.75
C GLY A 93 -4.18 8.97 4.77
N MET A 94 -3.65 7.90 4.18
CA MET A 94 -2.61 8.01 3.15
C MET A 94 -3.14 8.74 1.90
N GLY A 95 -4.34 8.40 1.42
CA GLY A 95 -4.96 9.08 0.28
C GLY A 95 -5.23 10.56 0.54
N ALA A 96 -5.67 10.92 1.75
CA ALA A 96 -5.86 12.30 2.17
C ALA A 96 -4.52 13.06 2.21
N ALA A 97 -3.44 12.45 2.70
CA ALA A 97 -2.11 13.06 2.68
C ALA A 97 -1.63 13.35 1.24
N ILE A 98 -1.84 12.41 0.31
CA ILE A 98 -1.53 12.62 -1.12
C ILE A 98 -2.37 13.77 -1.69
N PHE A 99 -3.68 13.78 -1.41
CA PHE A 99 -4.58 14.82 -1.89
C PHE A 99 -4.20 16.21 -1.34
N MET A 100 -3.84 16.29 -0.05
CA MET A 100 -3.37 17.52 0.60
C MET A 100 -2.03 18.02 0.06
N ALA A 101 -1.26 17.19 -0.63
CA ALA A 101 -0.03 17.64 -1.29
C ALA A 101 -0.29 18.32 -2.65
N LEU A 102 -1.45 18.09 -3.29
CA LEU A 102 -1.77 18.66 -4.61
C LEU A 102 -1.77 20.20 -4.66
N PRO A 103 -2.30 20.93 -3.67
CA PRO A 103 -2.25 22.40 -3.66
C PRO A 103 -0.85 23.00 -3.76
N LEU A 104 0.21 22.25 -3.38
CA LEU A 104 1.60 22.71 -3.50
C LEU A 104 2.01 22.99 -4.95
N LEU A 105 1.33 22.38 -5.93
CA LEU A 105 1.50 22.71 -7.35
C LEU A 105 0.78 24.00 -7.73
N TRP A 106 -0.42 24.22 -7.21
CA TRP A 106 -1.27 25.34 -7.63
C TRP A 106 -0.82 26.66 -7.00
N LEU A 107 -0.15 26.56 -5.86
CA LEU A 107 0.46 27.69 -5.15
C LEU A 107 1.91 27.96 -5.59
N ASP A 108 2.40 27.28 -6.63
CA ASP A 108 3.77 27.38 -7.15
C ASP A 108 4.87 27.17 -6.08
N VAL A 109 4.56 26.42 -5.01
CA VAL A 109 5.51 26.11 -3.92
C VAL A 109 6.54 25.08 -4.39
N MET A 110 6.16 24.17 -5.28
CA MET A 110 7.07 23.16 -5.84
C MET A 110 6.70 22.75 -7.27
N SER A 111 7.69 22.23 -8.01
CA SER A 111 7.45 21.68 -9.35
C SER A 111 6.72 20.33 -9.32
N SER A 112 6.12 19.94 -10.45
CA SER A 112 5.49 18.62 -10.61
C SER A 112 6.45 17.47 -10.32
N THR A 113 7.72 17.62 -10.72
CA THR A 113 8.78 16.63 -10.48
C THR A 113 9.18 16.54 -9.01
N ALA A 114 9.09 17.64 -8.25
CA ALA A 114 9.29 17.59 -6.81
C ALA A 114 8.09 16.93 -6.10
N LEU A 115 6.86 17.27 -6.51
CA LEU A 115 5.65 16.70 -5.91
C LEU A 115 5.61 15.17 -6.03
N ILE A 116 5.92 14.62 -7.20
CA ILE A 116 5.90 13.16 -7.38
C ILE A 116 6.88 12.44 -6.44
N LYS A 117 8.04 13.04 -6.13
CA LYS A 117 8.99 12.50 -5.15
C LYS A 117 8.40 12.52 -3.74
N VAL A 118 7.68 13.59 -3.39
CA VAL A 118 6.94 13.69 -2.11
C VAL A 118 5.84 12.63 -2.02
N ILE A 119 5.06 12.44 -3.10
CA ILE A 119 4.03 11.40 -3.15
C ILE A 119 4.65 10.01 -3.00
N LEU A 120 5.76 9.73 -3.68
CA LEU A 120 6.49 8.47 -3.56
C LEU A 120 6.97 8.23 -2.11
N LEU A 121 7.43 9.27 -1.42
CA LEU A 121 7.78 9.20 0.00
C LEU A 121 6.56 8.91 0.89
N ILE A 122 5.42 9.58 0.66
CA ILE A 122 4.17 9.32 1.39
C ILE A 122 3.75 7.86 1.19
N MET A 123 3.83 7.36 -0.04
CA MET A 123 3.53 5.96 -0.35
C MET A 123 4.50 5.00 0.35
N ALA A 124 5.81 5.28 0.33
CA ALA A 124 6.79 4.45 1.02
C ALA A 124 6.49 4.32 2.51
N ILE A 125 6.21 5.44 3.19
CA ILE A 125 5.86 5.48 4.61
C ILE A 125 4.52 4.78 4.85
N GLY A 126 3.50 5.07 4.04
CA GLY A 126 2.17 4.46 4.18
C GLY A 126 2.18 2.95 3.98
N MET A 127 2.97 2.45 3.03
CA MET A 127 3.11 1.01 2.79
C MET A 127 3.94 0.33 3.90
N PHE A 128 5.03 0.96 4.33
CA PHE A 128 5.85 0.44 5.42
C PHE A 128 5.06 0.33 6.73
N THR A 129 4.31 1.37 7.07
CA THR A 129 3.46 1.41 8.26
C THR A 129 2.31 0.40 8.17
N ALA A 130 1.66 0.25 7.01
CA ALA A 130 0.72 -0.86 6.76
C ALA A 130 1.37 -2.23 7.02
N GLY A 131 2.64 -2.39 6.64
CA GLY A 131 3.45 -3.58 6.91
C GLY A 131 3.60 -3.91 8.39
N ILE A 132 3.68 -2.90 9.25
CA ILE A 132 3.91 -3.05 10.69
C ILE A 132 2.61 -3.47 11.41
N TYR A 133 1.47 -2.88 11.08
CA TYR A 133 0.24 -3.07 11.86
C TYR A 133 -0.97 -3.64 11.12
N LEU A 134 -0.93 -3.77 9.79
CA LEU A 134 -2.03 -4.38 9.01
C LEU A 134 -1.60 -5.74 8.43
N VAL A 135 -0.73 -5.75 7.42
CA VAL A 135 -0.36 -6.96 6.67
C VAL A 135 1.11 -6.93 6.35
N ARG A 136 1.85 -7.93 6.87
CA ARG A 136 3.31 -7.99 6.86
C ARG A 136 3.97 -7.85 5.48
N PRO A 137 3.44 -8.40 4.36
CA PRO A 137 4.06 -8.26 3.04
C PRO A 137 4.22 -6.80 2.58
N TYR A 138 3.36 -5.88 3.04
CA TYR A 138 3.48 -4.46 2.70
C TYR A 138 4.74 -3.79 3.28
N LEU A 139 5.35 -4.38 4.33
CA LEU A 139 6.61 -3.89 4.89
C LEU A 139 7.69 -3.87 3.80
N TRP A 140 7.81 -4.96 3.04
CA TRP A 140 8.80 -5.09 1.97
C TRP A 140 8.50 -4.15 0.81
N VAL A 141 7.22 -3.94 0.49
CA VAL A 141 6.81 -2.98 -0.53
C VAL A 141 7.17 -1.55 -0.10
N GLY A 142 6.95 -1.19 1.16
CA GLY A 142 7.36 0.10 1.72
C GLY A 142 8.87 0.32 1.65
N ILE A 143 9.67 -0.69 2.00
CA ILE A 143 11.14 -0.64 1.86
C ILE A 143 11.54 -0.45 0.40
N ALA A 144 10.94 -1.20 -0.54
CA ALA A 144 11.25 -1.08 -1.96
C ALA A 144 10.92 0.33 -2.48
N LEU A 145 9.78 0.91 -2.08
CA LEU A 145 9.41 2.29 -2.42
C LEU A 145 10.36 3.32 -1.80
N ALA A 146 10.82 3.11 -0.57
CA ALA A 146 11.81 3.98 0.08
C ALA A 146 13.16 3.96 -0.68
N VAL A 147 13.59 2.77 -1.12
CA VAL A 147 14.78 2.64 -1.99
C VAL A 147 14.57 3.38 -3.30
N CYS A 148 13.42 3.23 -3.95
CA CYS A 148 13.09 3.97 -5.18
C CYS A 148 13.12 5.49 -4.95
N TYR A 149 12.56 5.97 -3.82
CA TYR A 149 12.59 7.38 -3.44
C TYR A 149 14.03 7.89 -3.33
N LEU A 150 14.89 7.18 -2.57
CA LEU A 150 16.29 7.55 -2.42
C LEU A 150 17.02 7.54 -3.77
N ALA A 151 16.75 6.55 -4.62
CA ALA A 151 17.35 6.45 -5.95
C ALA A 151 16.97 7.64 -6.85
N VAL A 152 15.70 8.05 -6.86
CA VAL A 152 15.23 9.23 -7.64
C VAL A 152 15.75 10.56 -7.05
N MET A 153 16.17 10.58 -5.79
CA MET A 153 16.80 11.74 -5.16
C MET A 153 18.29 11.85 -5.50
N THR A 154 19.00 10.74 -5.65
CA THR A 154 20.45 10.72 -5.89
C THR A 154 20.83 10.60 -7.36
N VAL A 155 19.99 9.96 -8.19
CA VAL A 155 20.23 9.73 -9.61
C VAL A 155 19.34 10.66 -10.43
N SER A 156 19.93 11.70 -11.01
CA SER A 156 19.21 12.78 -11.70
C SER A 156 18.42 12.33 -12.94
N ALA A 157 18.82 11.24 -13.58
CA ALA A 157 18.24 10.74 -14.82
C ALA A 157 17.69 9.30 -14.70
N LEU A 158 17.25 8.90 -13.51
CA LEU A 158 16.64 7.58 -13.34
C LEU A 158 15.26 7.54 -14.04
N PRO A 159 15.03 6.62 -14.99
CA PRO A 159 13.72 6.48 -15.63
C PRO A 159 12.66 6.02 -14.62
N TRP A 160 11.47 6.61 -14.67
CA TRP A 160 10.35 6.24 -13.81
C TRP A 160 9.82 4.84 -14.09
N MET A 161 10.03 4.30 -15.29
CA MET A 161 9.76 2.90 -15.60
C MET A 161 10.54 1.95 -14.68
N VAL A 162 11.75 2.31 -14.24
CA VAL A 162 12.51 1.51 -13.26
C VAL A 162 11.81 1.52 -11.91
N VAL A 163 11.31 2.69 -11.46
CA VAL A 163 10.50 2.81 -10.24
C VAL A 163 9.22 1.97 -10.36
N GLY A 164 8.56 2.00 -11.51
CA GLY A 164 7.39 1.18 -11.82
C GLY A 164 7.68 -0.32 -11.76
N ALA A 165 8.79 -0.76 -12.37
CA ALA A 165 9.20 -2.16 -12.37
C ALA A 165 9.55 -2.65 -10.96
N LEU A 166 10.29 -1.87 -10.17
CA LEU A 166 10.68 -2.24 -8.81
C LEU A 166 9.47 -2.27 -7.87
N SER A 167 8.63 -1.23 -7.91
CA SER A 167 7.45 -1.14 -7.04
C SER A 167 6.36 -2.15 -7.42
N GLY A 168 6.11 -2.34 -8.72
CA GLY A 168 5.20 -3.37 -9.23
C GLY A 168 5.72 -4.78 -8.97
N GLY A 169 7.02 -5.02 -9.14
CA GLY A 169 7.68 -6.28 -8.82
C GLY A 169 7.61 -6.60 -7.33
N ALA A 170 7.78 -5.61 -6.44
CA ALA A 170 7.62 -5.77 -5.00
C ALA A 170 6.18 -6.17 -4.62
N MET A 171 5.18 -5.59 -5.30
CA MET A 171 3.77 -5.99 -5.12
C MET A 171 3.52 -7.42 -5.59
N LEU A 172 4.05 -7.83 -6.74
CA LEU A 172 3.94 -9.22 -7.20
C LEU A 172 4.61 -10.18 -6.23
N LEU A 173 5.81 -9.86 -5.76
CA LEU A 173 6.51 -10.67 -4.77
C LEU A 173 5.70 -10.78 -3.48
N ALA A 174 5.12 -9.68 -3.00
CA ALA A 174 4.22 -9.70 -1.85
C ALA A 174 3.02 -10.64 -2.06
N ALA A 175 2.46 -10.68 -3.28
CA ALA A 175 1.38 -11.60 -3.62
C ALA A 175 1.75 -13.09 -3.43
N PHE A 176 3.00 -13.45 -3.74
CA PHE A 176 3.50 -14.82 -3.60
C PHE A 176 3.99 -15.14 -2.17
N LEU A 177 4.50 -14.15 -1.45
CA LEU A 177 4.96 -14.33 -0.06
C LEU A 177 3.81 -14.45 0.93
N ASP A 178 2.67 -13.82 0.65
CA ASP A 178 1.45 -13.91 1.48
C ASP A 178 0.77 -15.29 1.41
N GLU A 179 1.24 -16.19 0.55
CA GLU A 179 0.71 -17.55 0.38
C GLU A 179 1.32 -18.58 1.35
N ARG A 180 2.41 -18.23 2.04
CA ARG A 180 3.20 -19.13 2.88
C ARG A 180 3.03 -18.79 4.35
#